data_AF-A0A939XRY5-F1
#
_entry.id   AF-A0A939XRY5-F1
#
_cell.length_a   1.000
_cell.length_b   1.000
_cell.length_c   1.000
_cell.angle_alpha   90.00
_cell.angle_beta   90.00
_cell.angle_gamma   90.00
#
_symmetry.space_group_name_H-M   'P 1'
#
loop_
_entity.id
_entity.type
_entity.pdbx_description
1 polymer ?
#
loop_
_entity_poly.entity_id
_entity_poly.type
_entity_poly.pdbx_seq_one_letter_code
_entity_poly.pdbx_strand_id
1 'polypeptide(L)'
;MGRINCFIPFANAEQAAQTIQNLKEQELVNKIYLLATEEGATAVEGCELVPVKGLTSSTTMRAIAERADADYVLLYTKFDTLKMGPFSLERFVKLGDDTRSGMLYADHYNVTDKGADKAPVIDYQMGSLRDDFDFGSVLFFCGQCFKKAAGAMKADYEFAGLYDLRLKLSQFAAITHINEFLYSDVELDTRKSGEKIFDYVDPRNRGRQIEMEQACTEHLKEVGGYLAPTRIEDGKEVPNFRHIEFSEDNFEVEATVMIPVRNRIRTIRDAIDSVLKQECDFKFNLMVVDNFSTDGTREAIAEYNDPRLIHIIADFYDMGIGGYWNLAAHRHNVGKFIVQLDSDDMYKDEHTLQTMVNAFYEQNVAMVVGTYQMTNIHLDPIPPGIIDHKEWTPENGRNNALRING
;
A
#
# COMPACT_ATOMS: atom_id res chain seq x y z
N MET A 1 27.34 -9.89 22.20
CA MET A 1 26.88 -9.40 20.87
C MET A 1 25.70 -10.26 20.48
N GLY A 2 24.56 -9.65 20.14
CA GLY A 2 23.34 -10.40 19.80
C GLY A 2 23.56 -11.31 18.60
N ARG A 3 23.03 -12.53 18.64
CA ARG A 3 23.14 -13.53 17.57
C ARG A 3 21.94 -13.47 16.65
N ILE A 4 22.14 -13.76 15.37
CA ILE A 4 21.10 -13.65 14.33
C ILE A 4 20.87 -15.01 13.67
N ASN A 5 19.62 -15.47 13.65
CA ASN A 5 19.21 -16.55 12.74
C ASN A 5 18.66 -15.93 11.45
N CYS A 6 19.24 -16.28 10.31
CA CYS A 6 18.85 -15.78 9.00
C CYS A 6 17.93 -16.80 8.32
N PHE A 7 16.83 -16.34 7.74
CA PHE A 7 15.88 -17.12 6.97
C PHE A 7 15.81 -16.51 5.58
N ILE A 8 16.23 -17.27 4.56
CA ILE A 8 16.30 -16.79 3.18
C ILE A 8 15.48 -17.68 2.25
N PRO A 9 14.79 -17.13 1.24
CA PRO A 9 14.12 -17.91 0.21
C PRO A 9 15.12 -18.76 -0.55
N PHE A 10 14.75 -20.00 -0.83
CA PHE A 10 15.63 -20.97 -1.46
C PHE A 10 14.92 -21.67 -2.63
N ALA A 11 15.33 -21.31 -3.85
CA ALA A 11 14.92 -22.02 -5.05
C ALA A 11 15.90 -23.16 -5.36
N ASN A 12 17.19 -22.86 -5.36
CA ASN A 12 18.26 -23.83 -5.57
C ASN A 12 19.61 -23.28 -5.09
N ALA A 13 20.64 -24.13 -5.08
CA ALA A 13 21.97 -23.79 -4.59
C ALA A 13 22.64 -22.65 -5.37
N GLU A 14 22.43 -22.57 -6.69
CA GLU A 14 23.00 -21.51 -7.54
C GLU A 14 22.42 -20.15 -7.17
N GLN A 15 21.09 -20.06 -7.07
CA GLN A 15 20.38 -18.83 -6.70
C GLN A 15 20.81 -18.30 -5.32
N ALA A 16 20.94 -19.18 -4.32
CA ALA A 16 21.23 -18.76 -2.95
C ALA A 16 22.73 -18.61 -2.64
N ALA A 17 23.64 -19.08 -3.53
CA ALA A 17 25.07 -19.21 -3.24
C ALA A 17 25.70 -17.92 -2.71
N GLN A 18 25.52 -16.81 -3.43
CA GLN A 18 26.17 -15.55 -3.07
C GLN A 18 25.59 -14.96 -1.77
N THR A 19 24.27 -15.03 -1.58
CA THR A 19 23.62 -14.63 -0.32
C THR A 19 24.15 -15.43 0.86
N ILE A 20 24.26 -16.76 0.73
CA ILE A 20 24.79 -17.64 1.78
C ILE A 20 26.24 -17.27 2.10
N GLN A 21 27.08 -17.06 1.08
CA GLN A 21 28.46 -16.65 1.30
C GLN A 21 28.53 -15.31 2.06
N ASN A 22 27.80 -14.30 1.59
CA ASN A 22 27.80 -12.97 2.20
C ASN A 22 27.37 -13.00 3.67
N LEU A 23 26.40 -13.86 4.02
CA LEU A 23 25.91 -14.03 5.39
C LEU A 23 26.88 -14.84 6.27
N LYS A 24 27.54 -15.87 5.73
CA LYS A 24 28.54 -16.66 6.48
C LYS A 24 29.77 -15.85 6.86
N GLU A 25 30.09 -14.81 6.09
CA GLU A 25 31.18 -13.87 6.38
C GLU A 25 30.86 -12.92 7.55
N GLN A 26 29.60 -12.84 7.99
CA GLN A 26 29.19 -11.96 9.08
C GLN A 26 29.34 -12.64 10.45
N GLU A 27 30.10 -12.02 11.35
CA GLU A 27 30.40 -12.59 12.66
C GLU A 27 29.14 -12.82 13.51
N LEU A 28 28.10 -11.98 13.36
CA LEU A 28 26.86 -12.06 14.13
C LEU A 28 25.89 -13.16 13.71
N VAL A 29 26.07 -13.71 12.50
CA VAL A 29 25.20 -14.75 11.97
C VAL A 29 25.45 -16.07 12.70
N ASN A 30 24.37 -16.67 13.19
CA ASN A 30 24.37 -17.90 13.96
C ASN A 30 24.02 -19.11 13.11
N LYS A 31 22.85 -19.08 12.48
CA LYS A 31 22.37 -20.14 11.58
C LYS A 31 21.73 -19.51 10.36
N ILE A 32 21.86 -20.19 9.23
CA ILE A 32 21.19 -19.83 7.99
C ILE A 32 20.19 -20.94 7.67
N TYR A 33 18.92 -20.57 7.64
CA TYR A 33 17.79 -21.41 7.30
C TYR A 33 17.33 -21.10 5.87
N LEU A 34 17.20 -22.15 5.06
CA LEU A 34 16.80 -22.08 3.66
C LEU A 34 15.31 -22.43 3.54
N LEU A 35 14.47 -21.44 3.24
CA LEU A 35 13.03 -21.60 3.08
C LEU A 35 12.73 -22.15 1.68
N ALA A 36 12.54 -23.46 1.58
CA ALA A 36 12.36 -24.16 0.31
C ALA A 36 10.89 -24.45 0.02
N THR A 37 10.39 -23.95 -1.11
CA THR A 37 9.01 -24.19 -1.57
C THR A 37 8.87 -25.40 -2.48
N GLU A 38 9.98 -25.89 -3.06
CA GLU A 38 9.98 -27.05 -3.95
C GLU A 38 10.30 -28.35 -3.18
N GLU A 39 9.60 -29.43 -3.52
CA GLU A 39 9.90 -30.76 -3.01
C GLU A 39 11.25 -31.27 -3.55
N GLY A 40 12.04 -31.94 -2.70
CA GLY A 40 13.33 -32.53 -3.11
C GLY A 40 14.52 -31.56 -3.08
N ALA A 41 14.31 -30.32 -2.63
CA ALA A 41 15.40 -29.38 -2.37
C ALA A 41 16.47 -30.00 -1.46
N THR A 42 17.74 -29.81 -1.81
CA THR A 42 18.88 -30.36 -1.07
C THR A 42 19.54 -29.26 -0.24
N ALA A 43 19.88 -29.57 1.01
CA ALA A 43 20.55 -28.62 1.89
C ALA A 43 21.93 -28.23 1.33
N VAL A 44 22.27 -26.95 1.46
CA VAL A 44 23.62 -26.42 1.20
C VAL A 44 24.46 -26.62 2.46
N GLU A 45 25.73 -26.98 2.31
CA GLU A 45 26.64 -27.20 3.45
C GLU A 45 26.66 -25.98 4.39
N GLY A 46 26.51 -26.20 5.70
CA GLY A 46 26.46 -25.15 6.71
C GLY A 46 25.14 -24.38 6.80
N CYS A 47 24.10 -24.81 6.09
CA CYS A 47 22.75 -24.26 6.17
C CYS A 47 21.73 -25.37 6.51
N GLU A 48 20.61 -25.00 7.12
CA GLU A 48 19.51 -25.92 7.44
C GLU A 48 18.33 -25.69 6.51
N LEU A 49 17.80 -26.75 5.90
CA LEU A 49 16.64 -26.65 5.02
C LEU A 49 15.33 -26.63 5.83
N VAL A 50 14.42 -25.72 5.49
CA VAL A 50 13.08 -25.62 6.06
C VAL A 50 12.06 -25.71 4.93
N PRO A 51 11.43 -26.88 4.72
CA PRO A 51 10.37 -27.04 3.74
C PRO A 51 9.16 -26.20 4.14
N VAL A 52 8.66 -25.40 3.20
CA VAL A 52 7.54 -24.48 3.40
C VAL A 52 6.58 -24.53 2.23
N LYS A 53 5.27 -24.33 2.48
CA LYS A 53 4.27 -24.30 1.40
C LYS A 53 4.29 -22.99 0.59
N GLY A 54 4.65 -21.90 1.25
CA GLY A 54 4.75 -20.57 0.67
C GLY A 54 5.49 -19.65 1.62
N LEU A 55 6.23 -18.67 1.10
CA LEU A 55 7.10 -17.82 1.92
C LEU A 55 6.34 -16.94 2.92
N THR A 56 5.08 -16.61 2.62
CA THR A 56 4.26 -15.70 3.44
C THR A 56 3.16 -16.42 4.23
N SER A 57 3.09 -17.75 4.22
CA SER A 57 2.02 -18.49 4.91
C SER A 57 2.16 -18.47 6.44
N SER A 58 1.06 -18.70 7.17
CA SER A 58 1.09 -18.83 8.63
C SER A 58 1.95 -20.00 9.07
N THR A 59 1.94 -21.09 8.31
CA THR A 59 2.78 -22.28 8.58
C THR A 59 4.27 -21.95 8.51
N THR A 60 4.68 -21.13 7.54
CA THR A 60 6.06 -20.64 7.43
C THR A 60 6.43 -19.74 8.60
N MET A 61 5.57 -18.80 8.98
CA MET A 61 5.83 -17.93 10.13
C MET A 61 6.01 -18.73 11.42
N ARG A 62 5.19 -19.77 11.65
CA ARG A 62 5.37 -20.66 12.82
C ARG A 62 6.64 -21.50 12.73
N ALA A 63 6.98 -22.02 11.54
CA ALA A 63 8.22 -22.77 11.34
C ALA A 63 9.49 -21.92 11.60
N ILE A 64 9.45 -20.63 11.23
CA ILE A 64 10.48 -19.65 11.57
C ILE A 64 10.51 -19.43 13.09
N ALA A 65 9.36 -19.23 13.73
CA ALA A 65 9.27 -19.00 15.17
C ALA A 65 9.83 -20.17 16.00
N GLU A 66 9.59 -21.42 15.60
CA GLU A 66 10.17 -22.62 16.22
C GLU A 66 11.71 -22.61 16.19
N ARG A 67 12.30 -22.04 15.13
CA ARG A 67 13.76 -21.98 14.88
C ARG A 67 14.39 -20.65 15.28
N ALA A 68 13.61 -19.68 15.76
CA ALA A 68 14.10 -18.38 16.22
C ALA A 68 14.73 -18.47 17.62
N ASP A 69 15.75 -19.34 17.79
CA ASP A 69 16.44 -19.59 19.06
C ASP A 69 17.55 -18.56 19.39
N ALA A 70 17.88 -17.67 18.45
CA ALA A 70 18.81 -16.55 18.65
C ALA A 70 18.11 -15.26 19.11
N ASP A 71 18.90 -14.22 19.43
CA ASP A 71 18.40 -12.92 19.89
C ASP A 71 17.56 -12.22 18.81
N TYR A 72 17.96 -12.40 17.54
CA TYR A 72 17.34 -11.75 16.39
C TYR A 72 17.04 -12.74 15.26
N VAL A 73 16.02 -12.40 14.47
CA VAL A 73 15.62 -13.09 13.24
C VAL A 73 15.80 -12.12 12.08
N LEU A 74 16.60 -12.51 11.09
CA LEU A 74 16.65 -11.81 9.81
C LEU A 74 15.84 -12.62 8.80
N LEU A 75 14.76 -12.05 8.28
CA LEU A 75 13.97 -12.64 7.21
C LEU A 75 14.22 -11.85 5.92
N TYR A 76 14.82 -12.51 4.92
CA TYR A 76 14.95 -11.97 3.58
C TYR A 76 13.72 -12.38 2.75
N THR A 77 13.19 -11.49 1.90
CA THR A 77 11.93 -11.74 1.18
C THR A 77 12.07 -11.85 -0.33
N LYS A 78 13.29 -11.73 -0.88
CA LYS A 78 13.57 -11.85 -2.31
C LYS A 78 14.43 -13.08 -2.63
N PHE A 79 14.47 -13.44 -3.91
CA PHE A 79 15.37 -14.47 -4.44
C PHE A 79 16.65 -13.87 -5.05
N ASP A 80 16.78 -12.54 -5.06
CA ASP A 80 17.97 -11.84 -5.54
C ASP A 80 19.15 -12.06 -4.59
N THR A 81 20.34 -11.61 -5.00
CA THR A 81 21.51 -11.67 -4.11
C THR A 81 21.43 -10.57 -3.05
N LEU A 82 21.32 -10.96 -1.79
CA LEU A 82 21.42 -10.05 -0.64
C LEU A 82 22.90 -9.79 -0.34
N LYS A 83 23.29 -8.51 -0.29
CA LYS A 83 24.61 -8.08 0.16
C LYS A 83 24.49 -7.07 1.30
N MET A 84 24.94 -7.46 2.48
CA MET A 84 25.01 -6.55 3.62
C MET A 84 26.12 -5.52 3.42
N GLY A 85 25.85 -4.27 3.82
CA GLY A 85 26.89 -3.27 3.96
C GLY A 85 27.87 -3.59 5.10
N PRO A 86 29.07 -2.98 5.11
CA PRO A 86 30.00 -3.12 6.22
C PRO A 86 29.37 -2.68 7.54
N PHE A 87 29.47 -3.52 8.57
CA PHE A 87 28.91 -3.30 9.92
C PHE A 87 27.38 -3.15 9.97
N SER A 88 26.66 -3.50 8.91
CA SER A 88 25.21 -3.30 8.85
C SER A 88 24.44 -4.17 9.84
N LEU A 89 24.85 -5.43 10.06
CA LEU A 89 24.18 -6.29 11.04
C LEU A 89 24.45 -5.83 12.48
N GLU A 90 25.65 -5.34 12.76
CA GLU A 90 26.00 -4.69 14.03
C GLU A 90 25.14 -3.46 14.24
N ARG A 91 24.88 -2.69 13.17
CA ARG A 91 24.00 -1.52 13.21
C ARG A 91 22.56 -1.92 13.54
N PHE A 92 22.01 -2.94 12.86
CA PHE A 92 20.69 -3.50 13.16
C PHE A 92 20.58 -3.97 14.62
N VAL A 93 21.56 -4.74 15.11
CA VAL A 93 21.58 -5.24 16.49
C VAL A 93 21.67 -4.10 17.49
N LYS A 94 22.59 -3.13 17.28
CA LYS A 94 22.75 -1.99 18.19
C LYS A 94 21.48 -1.17 18.30
N LEU A 95 20.84 -0.88 17.17
CA LEU A 95 19.59 -0.12 17.15
C LEU A 95 18.44 -0.94 17.72
N GLY A 96 18.38 -2.25 17.46
CA GLY A 96 17.41 -3.15 18.08
C GLY A 96 17.50 -3.14 19.61
N ASP A 97 18.72 -3.21 20.15
CA ASP A 97 18.96 -3.18 21.60
C ASP A 97 18.59 -1.81 22.20
N ASP A 98 18.98 -0.70 21.54
CA ASP A 98 18.74 0.66 22.04
C ASP A 98 17.26 1.05 22.01
N THR A 99 16.57 0.72 20.92
CA THR A 99 15.16 1.08 20.71
C THR A 99 14.20 0.09 21.37
N ARG A 100 14.66 -1.14 21.62
CA ARG A 100 13.84 -2.28 22.05
C ARG A 100 12.68 -2.57 21.10
N SER A 101 12.89 -2.34 19.81
CA SER A 101 11.87 -2.54 18.79
C SER A 101 11.64 -4.02 18.50
N GLY A 102 10.38 -4.38 18.22
CA GLY A 102 10.02 -5.74 17.85
C GLY A 102 10.47 -6.10 16.44
N MET A 103 10.54 -5.10 15.55
CA MET A 103 11.05 -5.21 14.19
C MET A 103 11.76 -3.92 13.79
N LEU A 104 12.81 -4.09 13.00
CA LEU A 104 13.57 -3.05 12.33
C LEU A 104 13.64 -3.36 10.84
N TYR A 105 13.74 -2.31 10.05
CA TYR A 105 13.89 -2.36 8.61
C TYR A 105 14.64 -1.10 8.15
N ALA A 106 15.22 -1.11 6.96
CA ALA A 106 16.13 -0.06 6.53
C ALA A 106 16.02 0.27 5.05
N ASP A 107 16.50 1.47 4.69
CA ASP A 107 16.76 1.81 3.30
C ASP A 107 17.78 0.85 2.69
N HIS A 108 17.73 0.72 1.37
CA HIS A 108 18.61 -0.20 0.64
C HIS A 108 19.00 0.33 -0.72
N TYR A 109 19.93 -0.37 -1.37
CA TYR A 109 20.26 -0.13 -2.76
C TYR A 109 19.65 -1.22 -3.65
N ASN A 110 19.08 -0.80 -4.78
CA ASN A 110 18.82 -1.70 -5.90
C ASN A 110 20.03 -1.67 -6.82
N VAL A 111 20.69 -2.81 -7.00
CA VAL A 111 21.91 -2.92 -7.80
C VAL A 111 21.65 -3.79 -9.02
N THR A 112 21.89 -3.21 -10.19
CA THR A 112 21.77 -3.86 -11.49
C THR A 112 23.07 -3.71 -12.28
N ASP A 113 23.11 -4.23 -13.50
CA ASP A 113 24.19 -4.00 -14.46
C ASP A 113 24.41 -2.50 -14.78
N LYS A 114 23.38 -1.66 -14.58
CA LYS A 114 23.42 -0.21 -14.84
C LYS A 114 23.97 0.63 -13.69
N GLY A 115 24.14 0.05 -12.50
CA GLY A 115 24.62 0.75 -11.31
C GLY A 115 23.79 0.45 -10.06
N ALA A 116 23.97 1.28 -9.04
CA ALA A 116 23.31 1.16 -7.74
C ALA A 116 22.44 2.39 -7.48
N ASP A 117 21.13 2.18 -7.41
CA ASP A 117 20.15 3.23 -7.10
C ASP A 117 19.76 3.17 -5.62
N LYS A 118 19.59 4.34 -5.01
CA LYS A 118 19.04 4.45 -3.66
C LYS A 118 17.56 4.08 -3.69
N ALA A 119 17.15 3.17 -2.80
CA ALA A 119 15.78 2.78 -2.57
C ALA A 119 15.41 3.06 -1.10
N PRO A 120 15.09 4.33 -0.77
CA PRO A 120 14.57 4.65 0.55
C PRO A 120 13.17 4.07 0.72
N VAL A 121 12.86 3.60 1.91
CA VAL A 121 11.55 3.07 2.30
C VAL A 121 10.79 4.09 3.15
N ILE A 122 9.51 3.82 3.44
CA ILE A 122 8.64 4.78 4.13
C ILE A 122 8.63 4.55 5.65
N ASP A 123 8.44 5.64 6.40
CA ASP A 123 8.35 5.58 7.87
C ASP A 123 7.08 4.87 8.34
N TYR A 124 7.24 3.97 9.32
CA TYR A 124 6.14 3.26 9.93
C TYR A 124 5.47 4.10 11.01
N GLN A 125 4.14 4.18 10.96
CA GLN A 125 3.34 4.91 11.94
C GLN A 125 2.28 4.01 12.57
N MET A 126 1.83 4.38 13.77
CA MET A 126 0.70 3.73 14.38
C MET A 126 -0.52 3.86 13.45
N GLY A 127 -1.17 2.73 13.13
CA GLY A 127 -2.28 2.71 12.18
C GLY A 127 -1.87 2.54 10.71
N SER A 128 -0.59 2.37 10.38
CA SER A 128 -0.21 1.85 9.07
C SER A 128 -0.81 0.45 8.92
N LEU A 129 -1.72 0.22 7.96
CA LEU A 129 -2.43 -1.06 7.78
C LEU A 129 -2.26 -1.66 6.37
N ARG A 130 -1.48 -1.02 5.51
CA ARG A 130 -1.22 -1.51 4.16
C ARG A 130 -0.63 -2.93 4.18
N ASP A 131 -1.20 -3.83 3.38
CA ASP A 131 -0.66 -5.19 3.20
C ASP A 131 0.54 -5.23 2.24
N ASP A 132 0.77 -4.12 1.53
CA ASP A 132 1.90 -3.86 0.64
C ASP A 132 2.84 -2.78 1.18
N PHE A 133 2.81 -2.50 2.49
CA PHE A 133 3.73 -1.53 3.11
C PHE A 133 5.18 -1.89 2.79
N ASP A 134 5.94 -0.92 2.26
CA ASP A 134 7.32 -1.15 1.86
C ASP A 134 8.27 -1.09 3.06
N PHE A 135 8.67 -2.28 3.53
CA PHE A 135 9.71 -2.45 4.54
C PHE A 135 11.09 -2.74 3.94
N GLY A 136 11.21 -2.76 2.60
CA GLY A 136 12.35 -3.36 1.93
C GLY A 136 12.34 -4.89 2.00
N SER A 137 13.41 -5.51 1.49
CA SER A 137 13.56 -6.97 1.39
C SER A 137 14.12 -7.64 2.65
N VAL A 138 14.70 -6.88 3.59
CA VAL A 138 15.25 -7.41 4.85
C VAL A 138 14.37 -6.96 6.02
N LEU A 139 13.69 -7.93 6.63
CA LEU A 139 12.88 -7.72 7.83
C LEU A 139 13.65 -8.26 9.05
N PHE A 140 14.02 -7.39 9.99
CA PHE A 140 14.87 -7.74 11.13
C PHE A 140 14.08 -7.71 12.44
N PHE A 141 13.82 -8.86 13.05
CA PHE A 141 12.96 -8.97 14.22
C PHE A 141 13.73 -9.30 15.50
N CYS A 142 13.27 -8.78 16.63
CA CYS A 142 13.60 -9.38 17.92
C CYS A 142 13.03 -10.80 17.95
N GLY A 143 13.87 -11.80 18.24
CA GLY A 143 13.48 -13.22 18.19
C GLY A 143 12.34 -13.58 19.15
N GLN A 144 12.35 -13.00 20.36
CA GLN A 144 11.28 -13.21 21.33
C GLN A 144 9.98 -12.54 20.91
N CYS A 145 10.04 -11.33 20.34
CA CYS A 145 8.87 -10.65 19.81
C CYS A 145 8.27 -11.40 18.62
N PHE A 146 9.10 -11.91 17.71
CA PHE A 146 8.66 -12.75 16.59
C PHE A 146 7.91 -13.99 17.08
N LYS A 147 8.48 -14.73 18.05
CA LYS A 147 7.83 -15.89 18.68
C LYS A 147 6.50 -15.53 19.33
N LYS A 148 6.45 -14.44 20.07
CA LYS A 148 5.23 -13.96 20.72
C LYS A 148 4.15 -13.59 19.70
N ALA A 149 4.52 -12.91 18.61
CA ALA A 149 3.60 -12.56 17.53
C ALA A 149 3.07 -13.80 16.81
N ALA A 150 3.94 -14.74 16.44
CA ALA A 150 3.56 -16.01 15.81
C ALA A 150 2.62 -16.85 16.69
N GLY A 151 2.83 -16.85 18.01
CA GLY A 151 1.95 -17.52 18.98
C GLY A 151 0.60 -16.83 19.19
N ALA A 152 0.45 -15.58 18.77
CA ALA A 152 -0.80 -14.83 18.84
C ALA A 152 -1.65 -14.92 17.56
N MET A 153 -1.12 -15.50 16.48
CA MET A 153 -1.86 -15.72 15.23
C MET A 153 -2.98 -16.75 15.44
N LYS A 154 -4.22 -16.37 15.10
CA LYS A 154 -5.43 -17.18 15.36
C LYS A 154 -5.90 -18.01 14.18
N ALA A 155 -5.43 -17.68 12.98
CA ALA A 155 -5.85 -18.32 11.73
C ALA A 155 -4.65 -18.86 10.93
N ASP A 156 -4.96 -19.80 10.04
CA ASP A 156 -4.02 -20.42 9.11
C ASP A 156 -4.23 -19.86 7.72
N TYR A 157 -3.36 -18.93 7.33
CA TYR A 157 -3.37 -18.26 6.05
C TYR A 157 -2.33 -18.89 5.11
N GLU A 158 -2.67 -19.05 3.83
CA GLU A 158 -1.71 -19.47 2.81
C GLU A 158 -0.88 -18.28 2.30
N PHE A 159 -1.45 -17.07 2.31
CA PHE A 159 -0.86 -15.85 1.78
C PHE A 159 -0.61 -14.76 2.83
N ALA A 160 -1.53 -14.59 3.79
CA ALA A 160 -1.52 -13.47 4.75
C ALA A 160 -0.72 -13.71 6.04
N GLY A 161 0.00 -14.83 6.19
CA GLY A 161 0.68 -15.18 7.42
C GLY A 161 1.75 -14.17 7.88
N LEU A 162 2.61 -13.70 6.96
CA LEU A 162 3.60 -12.66 7.27
C LEU A 162 2.93 -11.33 7.63
N TYR A 163 1.85 -10.98 6.94
CA TYR A 163 1.07 -9.77 7.20
C TYR A 163 0.40 -9.83 8.59
N ASP A 164 -0.26 -10.93 8.93
CA ASP A 164 -0.85 -11.18 10.24
C ASP A 164 0.21 -11.17 11.34
N LEU A 165 1.35 -11.84 11.17
CA LEU A 165 2.46 -11.81 12.13
C LEU A 165 2.92 -10.37 12.41
N ARG A 166 3.10 -9.55 11.36
CA ARG A 166 3.46 -8.13 11.50
C ARG A 166 2.36 -7.32 12.19
N LEU A 167 1.08 -7.60 11.92
CA LEU A 167 -0.04 -6.99 12.63
C LEU A 167 -0.10 -7.39 14.11
N LYS A 168 0.17 -8.65 14.46
CA LYS A 168 0.24 -9.08 15.88
C LYS A 168 1.41 -8.43 16.59
N LEU A 169 2.56 -8.32 15.93
CA LEU A 169 3.75 -7.68 16.47
C LEU A 169 3.48 -6.20 16.83
N SER A 170 2.81 -5.46 15.95
CA SER A 170 2.55 -4.02 16.13
C SER A 170 1.63 -3.71 17.32
N GLN A 171 0.88 -4.71 17.82
CA GLN A 171 0.01 -4.56 19.00
C GLN A 171 0.78 -4.40 20.31
N PHE A 172 2.05 -4.83 20.37
CA PHE A 172 2.80 -4.83 21.62
C PHE A 172 4.27 -4.40 21.49
N ALA A 173 4.77 -4.16 20.28
CA ALA A 173 6.15 -3.74 20.04
C ALA A 173 6.23 -2.71 18.92
N ALA A 174 7.23 -1.83 19.00
CA ALA A 174 7.50 -0.86 17.95
C ALA A 174 8.07 -1.53 16.70
N ILE A 175 7.73 -0.98 15.54
CA ILE A 175 8.38 -1.28 14.25
C ILE A 175 9.13 -0.02 13.86
N THR A 176 10.44 -0.13 13.70
CA THR A 176 11.32 1.05 13.56
C THR A 176 12.03 1.06 12.23
N HIS A 177 11.87 2.17 11.51
CA HIS A 177 12.66 2.47 10.33
C HIS A 177 14.06 2.93 10.71
N ILE A 178 15.08 2.35 10.10
CA ILE A 178 16.45 2.84 10.09
C ILE A 178 16.66 3.56 8.76
N ASN A 179 16.60 4.89 8.78
CA ASN A 179 16.84 5.77 7.64
C ASN A 179 18.35 5.83 7.28
N GLU A 180 18.92 4.65 7.01
CA GLU A 180 20.30 4.41 6.60
C GLU A 180 20.28 3.29 5.55
N PHE A 181 21.13 3.41 4.53
CA PHE A 181 21.22 2.42 3.46
C PHE A 181 22.11 1.25 3.88
N LEU A 182 21.50 0.19 4.44
CA LEU A 182 22.24 -0.86 5.14
C LEU A 182 22.53 -2.12 4.32
N TYR A 183 21.86 -2.33 3.19
CA TYR A 183 22.10 -3.49 2.34
C TYR A 183 21.79 -3.20 0.87
N SER A 184 22.08 -4.17 0.02
CA SER A 184 21.79 -4.13 -1.40
C SER A 184 21.07 -5.39 -1.86
N ASP A 185 20.03 -5.21 -2.65
CA ASP A 185 19.44 -6.24 -3.49
C ASP A 185 20.16 -6.19 -4.84
N VAL A 186 20.87 -7.26 -5.19
CA VAL A 186 21.66 -7.34 -6.42
C VAL A 186 20.96 -8.24 -7.44
N GLU A 187 20.37 -7.63 -8.46
CA GLU A 187 19.67 -8.30 -9.56
C GLU A 187 20.56 -8.29 -10.82
N LEU A 188 21.22 -9.41 -11.10
CA LEU A 188 22.12 -9.55 -12.26
C LEU A 188 21.47 -10.30 -13.45
N ASP A 189 20.24 -10.78 -13.30
CA ASP A 189 19.48 -11.45 -14.36
C ASP A 189 18.13 -10.77 -14.61
N THR A 190 18.14 -9.76 -15.49
CA THR A 190 16.99 -8.90 -15.80
C THR A 190 15.95 -9.55 -16.73
N ARG A 191 16.00 -10.87 -16.96
CA ARG A 191 15.20 -11.53 -18.00
C ARG A 191 13.70 -11.65 -17.68
N LYS A 192 13.21 -11.25 -16.50
CA LYS A 192 11.82 -11.51 -16.07
C LYS A 192 11.04 -10.35 -15.45
N SER A 193 11.57 -9.13 -15.37
CA SER A 193 10.91 -8.03 -14.65
C SER A 193 9.77 -7.32 -15.41
N GLY A 194 9.41 -7.81 -16.60
CA GLY A 194 8.55 -7.09 -17.58
C GLY A 194 7.03 -7.10 -17.37
N GLU A 195 6.47 -7.74 -16.34
CA GLU A 195 5.01 -7.79 -16.13
C GLU A 195 4.65 -7.61 -14.65
N LYS A 196 4.53 -6.35 -14.18
CA LYS A 196 4.04 -6.04 -12.82
C LYS A 196 3.24 -4.73 -12.70
N ILE A 197 2.53 -4.31 -13.76
CA ILE A 197 1.77 -3.05 -13.70
C ILE A 197 0.32 -3.25 -13.22
N PHE A 198 -0.22 -4.48 -13.19
CA PHE A 198 -1.63 -4.71 -12.82
C PHE A 198 -1.89 -5.94 -11.92
N ASP A 199 -0.86 -6.48 -11.26
CA ASP A 199 -0.99 -7.71 -10.47
C ASP A 199 -2.00 -7.59 -9.32
N TYR A 200 -2.17 -6.41 -8.70
CA TYR A 200 -3.11 -6.24 -7.59
C TYR A 200 -4.58 -6.52 -7.98
N VAL A 201 -4.93 -6.43 -9.27
CA VAL A 201 -6.29 -6.60 -9.79
C VAL A 201 -6.53 -7.95 -10.49
N ASP A 202 -5.56 -8.86 -10.42
CA ASP A 202 -5.70 -10.19 -11.00
C ASP A 202 -6.77 -11.00 -10.24
N PRO A 203 -7.78 -11.58 -10.91
CA PRO A 203 -8.75 -12.49 -10.29
C PRO A 203 -8.11 -13.67 -9.54
N ARG A 204 -6.89 -14.08 -9.93
CA ARG A 204 -6.08 -15.11 -9.24
C ARG A 204 -5.61 -14.66 -7.85
N ASN A 205 -5.65 -13.35 -7.55
CA ASN A 205 -5.34 -12.77 -6.24
C ASN A 205 -6.56 -12.63 -5.32
N ARG A 206 -7.77 -13.05 -5.72
CA ARG A 206 -8.95 -12.95 -4.85
C ARG A 206 -8.80 -13.70 -3.53
N GLY A 207 -8.19 -14.90 -3.55
CA GLY A 207 -7.90 -15.66 -2.33
C GLY A 207 -6.96 -14.89 -1.39
N ARG A 208 -5.87 -14.33 -1.94
CA ARG A 208 -4.95 -13.45 -1.21
C ARG A 208 -5.70 -12.25 -0.61
N GLN A 209 -6.55 -11.58 -1.38
CA GLN A 209 -7.31 -10.42 -0.90
C GLN A 209 -8.23 -10.76 0.28
N ILE A 210 -8.93 -11.89 0.20
CA ILE A 210 -9.81 -12.35 1.27
C ILE A 210 -9.00 -12.59 2.55
N GLU A 211 -7.84 -13.24 2.46
CA GLU A 211 -7.00 -13.49 3.64
C GLU A 211 -6.43 -12.19 4.24
N MET A 212 -5.96 -11.25 3.41
CA MET A 212 -5.46 -9.95 3.88
C MET A 212 -6.56 -9.14 4.59
N GLU A 213 -7.79 -9.17 4.04
CA GLU A 213 -8.96 -8.54 4.68
C GLU A 213 -9.26 -9.19 6.03
N GLN A 214 -9.26 -10.53 6.11
CA GLN A 214 -9.52 -11.25 7.35
C GLN A 214 -8.49 -10.92 8.43
N ALA A 215 -7.20 -10.95 8.09
CA ALA A 215 -6.12 -10.62 9.03
C ALA A 215 -6.23 -9.17 9.53
N CYS A 216 -6.46 -8.21 8.63
CA CYS A 216 -6.64 -6.80 9.00
C CYS A 216 -7.87 -6.60 9.90
N THR A 217 -8.99 -7.23 9.54
CA THR A 217 -10.26 -7.13 10.30
C THR A 217 -10.11 -7.70 11.70
N GLU A 218 -9.42 -8.82 11.85
CA GLU A 218 -9.12 -9.40 13.16
C GLU A 218 -8.25 -8.44 13.99
N HIS A 219 -7.16 -7.93 13.41
CA HIS A 219 -6.28 -6.97 14.07
C HIS A 219 -7.06 -5.73 14.54
N LEU A 220 -7.88 -5.13 13.67
CA LEU A 220 -8.71 -3.97 14.01
C LEU A 220 -9.65 -4.26 15.18
N LYS A 221 -10.24 -5.46 15.24
CA LYS A 221 -11.10 -5.86 16.38
C LYS A 221 -10.31 -5.95 17.68
N GLU A 222 -9.09 -6.48 17.62
CA GLU A 222 -8.23 -6.65 18.80
C GLU A 222 -7.71 -5.32 19.35
N VAL A 223 -7.39 -4.36 18.48
CA VAL A 223 -6.89 -3.03 18.90
C VAL A 223 -8.00 -2.02 19.14
N GLY A 224 -9.28 -2.40 18.95
CA GLY A 224 -10.42 -1.50 19.09
C GLY A 224 -10.58 -0.49 17.94
N GLY A 225 -9.87 -0.69 16.83
CA GLY A 225 -9.97 0.13 15.61
C GLY A 225 -11.05 -0.32 14.63
N TYR A 226 -11.75 -1.43 14.90
CA TYR A 226 -12.78 -1.96 14.00
C TYR A 226 -14.02 -1.06 13.96
N LEU A 227 -14.36 -0.59 12.77
CA LEU A 227 -15.56 0.18 12.50
C LEU A 227 -16.73 -0.78 12.29
N ALA A 228 -17.44 -1.11 13.37
CA ALA A 228 -18.65 -1.92 13.30
C ALA A 228 -19.79 -1.18 12.57
N PRO A 229 -20.60 -1.86 11.73
CA PRO A 229 -21.64 -1.20 10.93
C PRO A 229 -22.80 -0.71 11.79
N THR A 230 -23.10 -1.49 12.81
CA THR A 230 -24.22 -1.32 13.70
C THR A 230 -23.77 -1.41 15.15
N ARG A 231 -24.58 -0.83 16.03
CA ARG A 231 -24.47 -0.97 17.48
C ARG A 231 -25.84 -1.28 18.05
N ILE A 232 -25.86 -1.79 19.27
CA ILE A 232 -27.11 -1.97 20.02
C ILE A 232 -27.39 -0.70 20.81
N GLU A 233 -28.55 -0.10 20.58
CA GLU A 233 -29.06 1.08 21.28
C GLU A 233 -30.50 0.78 21.71
N ASP A 234 -30.79 0.85 23.01
CA ASP A 234 -32.09 0.50 23.60
C ASP A 234 -32.65 -0.87 23.16
N GLY A 235 -31.76 -1.86 23.03
CA GLY A 235 -32.13 -3.22 22.60
C GLY A 235 -32.45 -3.37 21.11
N LYS A 236 -32.21 -2.32 20.30
CA LYS A 236 -32.37 -2.35 18.84
C LYS A 236 -31.02 -2.18 18.16
N GLU A 237 -30.87 -2.83 17.02
CA GLU A 237 -29.73 -2.64 16.13
C GLU A 237 -29.92 -1.33 15.34
N VAL A 238 -28.97 -0.41 15.50
CA VAL A 238 -28.96 0.90 14.82
C VAL A 238 -27.60 1.13 14.15
N PRO A 239 -27.51 2.00 13.12
CA PRO A 239 -26.22 2.35 12.53
C PRO A 239 -25.22 2.87 13.59
N ASN A 240 -23.97 2.43 13.52
CA ASN A 240 -22.93 2.84 14.46
C ASN A 240 -22.26 4.18 14.09
N PHE A 241 -22.77 4.87 13.08
CA PHE A 241 -22.22 6.12 12.59
C PHE A 241 -23.11 7.29 12.99
N ARG A 242 -22.49 8.46 13.09
CA ARG A 242 -23.21 9.70 13.32
C ARG A 242 -23.90 10.10 12.04
N HIS A 243 -25.11 10.64 12.20
CA HIS A 243 -25.76 11.32 11.10
C HIS A 243 -24.91 12.53 10.68
N ILE A 244 -24.69 12.70 9.38
CA ILE A 244 -23.96 13.86 8.84
C ILE A 244 -24.98 14.94 8.49
N GLU A 245 -24.86 16.07 9.16
CA GLU A 245 -25.70 17.25 8.91
C GLU A 245 -25.12 18.07 7.76
N PHE A 246 -25.47 17.72 6.52
CA PHE A 246 -24.99 18.41 5.31
C PHE A 246 -25.44 19.89 5.19
N SER A 247 -26.18 20.40 6.17
CA SER A 247 -26.70 21.77 6.23
C SER A 247 -26.02 22.67 7.27
N GLU A 248 -25.00 22.16 7.98
CA GLU A 248 -24.29 22.94 9.01
C GLU A 248 -23.54 24.15 8.44
N ASP A 249 -23.02 24.02 7.22
CA ASP A 249 -22.24 25.06 6.53
C ASP A 249 -22.90 25.52 5.23
N ASN A 250 -22.61 26.77 4.84
CA ASN A 250 -23.11 27.35 3.59
C ASN A 250 -22.04 27.28 2.50
N PHE A 251 -22.34 26.58 1.41
CA PHE A 251 -21.50 26.48 0.22
C PHE A 251 -22.20 27.12 -0.99
N GLU A 252 -21.45 27.83 -1.84
CA GLU A 252 -22.00 28.47 -3.05
C GLU A 252 -22.42 27.45 -4.12
N VAL A 253 -21.73 26.31 -4.16
CA VAL A 253 -21.99 25.18 -5.04
C VAL A 253 -22.05 23.88 -4.24
N GLU A 254 -22.82 22.93 -4.73
CA GLU A 254 -23.03 21.65 -4.09
C GLU A 254 -21.80 20.74 -4.27
N ALA A 255 -21.19 20.79 -5.45
CA ALA A 255 -20.02 19.99 -5.77
C ALA A 255 -18.93 20.81 -6.50
N THR A 256 -17.68 20.45 -6.23
CA THR A 256 -16.52 20.83 -7.03
C THR A 256 -15.92 19.57 -7.63
N VAL A 257 -15.85 19.47 -8.95
CA VAL A 257 -14.99 18.49 -9.59
C VAL A 257 -13.57 19.02 -9.57
N MET A 258 -12.61 18.23 -9.09
CA MET A 258 -11.21 18.61 -8.97
C MET A 258 -10.35 17.74 -9.88
N ILE A 259 -9.59 18.39 -10.76
CA ILE A 259 -8.65 17.75 -11.68
C ILE A 259 -7.24 18.23 -11.35
N PRO A 260 -6.37 17.41 -10.74
CA PRO A 260 -4.95 17.68 -10.67
C PRO A 260 -4.32 17.39 -12.05
N VAL A 261 -3.51 18.31 -12.58
CA VAL A 261 -2.92 18.11 -13.91
C VAL A 261 -1.45 18.51 -13.97
N ARG A 262 -0.64 17.68 -14.65
CA ARG A 262 0.72 18.00 -15.08
C ARG A 262 1.02 17.34 -16.41
N ASN A 263 1.27 18.13 -17.44
CA ASN A 263 1.64 17.67 -18.78
C ASN A 263 0.67 16.61 -19.34
N ARG A 264 -0.55 17.04 -19.63
CA ARG A 264 -1.66 16.20 -20.13
C ARG A 264 -2.36 16.83 -21.33
N ILE A 265 -1.60 17.44 -22.24
CA ILE A 265 -2.16 18.10 -23.43
C ILE A 265 -3.02 17.16 -24.28
N ARG A 266 -2.74 15.85 -24.24
CA ARG A 266 -3.44 14.83 -25.03
C ARG A 266 -4.80 14.41 -24.46
N THR A 267 -5.10 14.70 -23.21
CA THR A 267 -6.28 14.15 -22.51
C THR A 267 -7.08 15.19 -21.73
N ILE A 268 -6.46 16.31 -21.33
CA ILE A 268 -7.09 17.30 -20.44
C ILE A 268 -8.39 17.88 -20.99
N ARG A 269 -8.51 18.02 -22.32
CA ARG A 269 -9.72 18.53 -22.96
C ARG A 269 -10.89 17.57 -22.82
N ASP A 270 -10.64 16.28 -23.00
CA ASP A 270 -11.66 15.24 -22.87
C ASP A 270 -12.15 15.16 -21.41
N ALA A 271 -11.23 15.27 -20.44
CA ALA A 271 -11.57 15.34 -19.02
C ALA A 271 -12.46 16.55 -18.71
N ILE A 272 -12.05 17.77 -19.12
CA ILE A 272 -12.83 19.01 -18.91
C ILE A 272 -14.21 18.92 -19.58
N ASP A 273 -14.26 18.47 -20.84
CA ASP A 273 -15.50 18.33 -21.59
C ASP A 273 -16.46 17.35 -20.92
N SER A 274 -15.96 16.25 -20.35
CA SER A 274 -16.79 15.27 -19.63
C SER A 274 -17.44 15.86 -18.38
N VAL A 275 -16.76 16.79 -17.71
CA VAL A 275 -17.28 17.49 -16.53
C VAL A 275 -18.27 18.58 -16.92
N LEU A 276 -17.94 19.40 -17.92
CA LEU A 276 -18.79 20.53 -18.30
C LEU A 276 -20.12 20.10 -18.93
N LYS A 277 -20.19 18.87 -19.45
CA LYS A 277 -21.43 18.25 -19.96
C LYS A 277 -22.32 17.64 -18.88
N GLN A 278 -21.90 17.60 -17.60
CA GLN A 278 -22.72 17.03 -16.53
C GLN A 278 -24.04 17.78 -16.37
N GLU A 279 -25.12 17.02 -16.29
CA GLU A 279 -26.47 17.49 -16.02
C GLU A 279 -26.79 17.25 -14.54
N CYS A 280 -26.96 18.33 -13.78
CA CYS A 280 -27.24 18.27 -12.36
C CYS A 280 -28.39 19.22 -11.99
N ASP A 281 -29.20 18.83 -11.01
CA ASP A 281 -30.23 19.69 -10.39
C ASP A 281 -29.66 20.65 -9.33
N PHE A 282 -28.35 20.56 -9.07
CA PHE A 282 -27.58 21.42 -8.20
C PHE A 282 -26.50 22.19 -8.97
N LYS A 283 -25.98 23.26 -8.35
CA LYS A 283 -24.84 24.01 -8.89
C LYS A 283 -23.54 23.28 -8.61
N PHE A 284 -22.65 23.25 -9.60
CA PHE A 284 -21.28 22.74 -9.43
C PHE A 284 -20.27 23.65 -10.13
N ASN A 285 -19.00 23.50 -9.76
CA ASN A 285 -17.88 24.08 -10.49
C ASN A 285 -16.78 23.03 -10.77
N LEU A 286 -15.82 23.40 -11.61
CA LEU A 286 -14.67 22.58 -11.97
C LEU A 286 -13.40 23.35 -11.62
N MET A 287 -12.57 22.77 -10.74
CA MET A 287 -11.25 23.30 -10.42
C MET A 287 -10.18 22.44 -11.08
N VAL A 288 -9.42 23.03 -12.00
CA VAL A 288 -8.25 22.39 -12.61
C VAL A 288 -6.99 22.94 -11.97
N VAL A 289 -6.24 22.11 -11.25
CA VAL A 289 -5.02 22.51 -10.54
C VAL A 289 -3.80 22.12 -11.37
N ASP A 290 -3.22 23.10 -12.06
CA ASP A 290 -2.04 22.93 -12.91
C ASP A 290 -0.74 22.96 -12.08
N ASN A 291 -0.12 21.79 -11.99
CA ASN A 291 1.19 21.55 -11.39
C ASN A 291 2.30 21.74 -12.45
N PHE A 292 2.57 23.00 -12.79
CA PHE A 292 3.70 23.42 -13.61
C PHE A 292 3.78 22.72 -14.98
N SER A 293 2.67 22.63 -15.70
CA SER A 293 2.67 22.07 -17.05
C SER A 293 3.51 22.91 -18.03
N THR A 294 4.18 22.23 -18.95
CA THR A 294 5.11 22.81 -19.94
C THR A 294 4.86 22.31 -21.38
N ASP A 295 3.82 21.51 -21.60
CA ASP A 295 3.57 20.78 -22.84
C ASP A 295 2.40 21.36 -23.68
N GLY A 296 1.87 22.52 -23.30
CA GLY A 296 0.67 23.11 -23.91
C GLY A 296 -0.62 22.92 -23.11
N THR A 297 -0.59 22.11 -22.03
CA THR A 297 -1.79 21.85 -21.19
C THR A 297 -2.40 23.13 -20.65
N ARG A 298 -1.58 24.07 -20.18
CA ARG A 298 -2.04 25.33 -19.59
C ARG A 298 -2.82 26.16 -20.60
N GLU A 299 -2.28 26.26 -21.80
CA GLU A 299 -2.88 26.97 -22.93
C GLU A 299 -4.19 26.32 -23.33
N ALA A 300 -4.24 24.98 -23.37
CA ALA A 300 -5.46 24.23 -23.69
C ALA A 300 -6.59 24.49 -22.68
N ILE A 301 -6.29 24.58 -21.38
CA ILE A 301 -7.28 24.90 -20.35
C ILE A 301 -7.76 26.36 -20.50
N ALA A 302 -6.86 27.29 -20.85
CA ALA A 302 -7.18 28.71 -20.98
C ALA A 302 -8.09 29.05 -22.17
N GLU A 303 -8.28 28.14 -23.13
CA GLU A 303 -9.19 28.31 -24.26
C GLU A 303 -10.69 28.19 -23.87
N TYR A 304 -10.99 27.60 -22.72
CA TYR A 304 -12.36 27.43 -22.24
C TYR A 304 -12.91 28.73 -21.65
N ASN A 305 -14.12 29.09 -22.05
CA ASN A 305 -14.85 30.28 -21.56
C ASN A 305 -16.15 29.88 -20.83
N ASP A 306 -16.07 28.86 -19.97
CA ASP A 306 -17.17 28.45 -19.10
C ASP A 306 -16.96 29.03 -17.69
N PRO A 307 -17.92 29.79 -17.12
CA PRO A 307 -17.76 30.40 -15.81
C PRO A 307 -17.65 29.41 -14.65
N ARG A 308 -17.99 28.13 -14.87
CA ARG A 308 -17.81 27.06 -13.89
C ARG A 308 -16.36 26.58 -13.80
N LEU A 309 -15.55 26.82 -14.83
CA LEU A 309 -14.15 26.40 -14.86
C LEU A 309 -13.26 27.41 -14.13
N ILE A 310 -12.52 26.94 -13.14
CA ILE A 310 -11.56 27.69 -12.34
C ILE A 310 -10.19 27.05 -12.54
N HIS A 311 -9.33 27.72 -13.30
CA HIS A 311 -7.97 27.28 -13.52
C HIS A 311 -7.05 27.79 -12.41
N ILE A 312 -6.54 26.89 -11.58
CA ILE A 312 -5.63 27.17 -10.47
C ILE A 312 -4.21 26.83 -10.92
N ILE A 313 -3.35 27.83 -11.02
CA ILE A 313 -1.93 27.61 -11.30
C ILE A 313 -1.20 27.51 -9.96
N ALA A 314 -0.55 26.38 -9.71
CA ALA A 314 0.27 26.21 -8.52
C ALA A 314 1.46 27.20 -8.53
N ASP A 315 1.75 27.78 -7.36
CA ASP A 315 2.87 28.70 -7.14
C ASP A 315 4.02 28.06 -6.34
N PHE A 316 3.80 26.85 -5.81
CA PHE A 316 4.81 26.07 -5.10
C PHE A 316 4.96 24.67 -5.71
N TYR A 317 6.19 24.30 -6.02
CA TYR A 317 6.54 23.01 -6.62
C TYR A 317 6.63 21.91 -5.56
N ASP A 318 6.47 20.65 -5.96
CA ASP A 318 6.72 19.47 -5.11
C ASP A 318 5.80 19.27 -3.90
N MET A 319 4.53 19.69 -3.98
CA MET A 319 3.56 19.41 -2.90
C MET A 319 2.94 17.99 -2.99
N GLY A 320 3.34 17.20 -3.98
CA GLY A 320 2.67 15.94 -4.33
C GLY A 320 1.20 16.10 -4.71
N ILE A 321 0.54 15.02 -5.14
CA ILE A 321 -0.88 15.06 -5.55
C ILE A 321 -1.77 15.58 -4.41
N GLY A 322 -1.58 15.08 -3.19
CA GLY A 322 -2.34 15.50 -2.01
C GLY A 322 -2.22 17.00 -1.67
N GLY A 323 -1.06 17.61 -1.92
CA GLY A 323 -0.91 19.06 -1.74
C GLY A 323 -1.69 19.88 -2.76
N TYR A 324 -1.76 19.43 -4.02
CA TYR A 324 -2.59 20.07 -5.04
C TYR A 324 -4.09 19.90 -4.76
N TRP A 325 -4.50 18.77 -4.18
CA TRP A 325 -5.84 18.59 -3.62
C TRP A 325 -6.15 19.61 -2.51
N ASN A 326 -5.22 19.80 -1.58
CA ASN A 326 -5.38 20.80 -0.52
C ASN A 326 -5.51 22.22 -1.07
N LEU A 327 -4.78 22.57 -2.14
CA LEU A 327 -4.92 23.88 -2.78
C LEU A 327 -6.33 24.14 -3.31
N ALA A 328 -7.01 23.12 -3.83
CA ALA A 328 -8.41 23.23 -4.26
C ALA A 328 -9.36 23.25 -3.07
N ALA A 329 -9.19 22.32 -2.13
CA ALA A 329 -10.06 22.15 -0.96
C ALA A 329 -10.09 23.38 -0.03
N HIS A 330 -9.03 24.20 -0.02
CA HIS A 330 -8.96 25.42 0.79
C HIS A 330 -9.41 26.69 0.04
N ARG A 331 -9.95 26.58 -1.18
CA ARG A 331 -10.51 27.74 -1.89
C ARG A 331 -11.89 28.09 -1.34
N HIS A 332 -12.18 29.38 -1.26
CA HIS A 332 -13.47 29.90 -0.79
C HIS A 332 -14.68 29.46 -1.62
N ASN A 333 -14.45 29.12 -2.90
CA ASN A 333 -15.48 28.69 -3.83
C ASN A 333 -15.50 27.17 -4.01
N VAL A 334 -14.84 26.39 -3.14
CA VAL A 334 -15.00 24.93 -3.15
C VAL A 334 -16.44 24.57 -2.75
N GLY A 335 -16.96 23.53 -3.37
CA GLY A 335 -18.27 22.98 -3.07
C GLY A 335 -18.28 22.14 -1.79
N LYS A 336 -19.49 21.84 -1.34
CA LYS A 336 -19.72 20.96 -0.17
C LYS A 336 -19.06 19.59 -0.36
N PHE A 337 -19.20 19.03 -1.57
CA PHE A 337 -18.52 17.80 -1.97
C PHE A 337 -17.41 18.09 -2.96
N ILE A 338 -16.24 17.52 -2.72
CA ILE A 338 -15.16 17.50 -3.71
C ILE A 338 -15.12 16.14 -4.39
N VAL A 339 -15.19 16.13 -5.72
CA VAL A 339 -15.27 14.91 -6.53
C VAL A 339 -14.03 14.82 -7.41
N GLN A 340 -13.34 13.68 -7.35
CA GLN A 340 -12.13 13.44 -8.12
C GLN A 340 -12.45 13.21 -9.60
N LEU A 341 -11.59 13.74 -10.47
CA LEU A 341 -11.38 13.24 -11.82
C LEU A 341 -9.91 13.40 -12.19
N ASP A 342 -9.23 12.32 -12.55
CA ASP A 342 -7.84 12.41 -12.99
C ASP A 342 -7.78 12.99 -14.42
N SER A 343 -6.71 13.75 -14.70
CA SER A 343 -6.55 14.51 -15.95
C SER A 343 -6.42 13.68 -17.24
N ASP A 344 -6.33 12.36 -17.11
CA ASP A 344 -6.30 11.36 -18.18
C ASP A 344 -7.55 10.45 -18.20
N ASP A 345 -8.53 10.72 -17.33
CA ASP A 345 -9.81 10.02 -17.25
C ASP A 345 -11.00 10.89 -17.71
N MET A 346 -12.17 10.26 -17.81
CA MET A 346 -13.43 10.94 -18.12
C MET A 346 -14.57 10.32 -17.31
N TYR A 347 -15.60 11.12 -17.03
CA TYR A 347 -16.88 10.57 -16.60
C TYR A 347 -17.56 9.79 -17.72
N LYS A 348 -18.25 8.72 -17.33
CA LYS A 348 -18.86 7.76 -18.26
C LYS A 348 -19.95 8.38 -19.13
N ASP A 349 -20.74 9.26 -18.53
CA ASP A 349 -21.88 9.95 -19.14
C ASP A 349 -22.18 11.26 -18.40
N GLU A 350 -23.15 12.02 -18.91
CA GLU A 350 -23.63 13.30 -18.38
C GLU A 350 -24.31 13.23 -17.00
N HIS A 351 -24.52 12.03 -16.44
CA HIS A 351 -25.24 11.84 -15.17
C HIS A 351 -24.36 11.31 -14.03
N THR A 352 -23.06 11.13 -14.28
CA THR A 352 -22.12 10.55 -13.30
C THR A 352 -22.02 11.41 -12.03
N LEU A 353 -21.89 12.73 -12.16
CA LEU A 353 -21.78 13.65 -11.02
C LEU A 353 -23.07 13.72 -10.20
N GLN A 354 -24.24 13.77 -10.86
CA GLN A 354 -25.54 13.69 -10.18
C GLN A 354 -25.66 12.39 -9.38
N THR A 355 -25.28 11.26 -9.97
CA THR A 355 -25.32 9.94 -9.32
C THR A 355 -24.44 9.91 -8.08
N MET A 356 -23.21 10.43 -8.16
CA MET A 356 -22.29 10.50 -7.02
C MET A 356 -22.85 11.38 -5.89
N VAL A 357 -23.34 12.58 -6.20
CA VAL A 357 -23.88 13.51 -5.18
C VAL A 357 -25.15 12.94 -4.54
N ASN A 358 -26.04 12.30 -5.30
CA ASN A 358 -27.22 11.63 -4.75
C ASN A 358 -26.83 10.56 -3.73
N ALA A 359 -25.77 9.78 -4.00
CA ALA A 359 -25.32 8.73 -3.08
C ALA A 359 -24.88 9.28 -1.71
N PHE A 360 -24.25 10.46 -1.65
CA PHE A 360 -23.92 11.11 -0.36
C PHE A 360 -25.18 11.34 0.48
N TYR A 361 -26.25 11.85 -0.15
CA TYR A 361 -27.51 12.16 0.52
C TYR A 361 -28.32 10.91 0.88
N GLU A 362 -28.52 10.01 -0.08
CA GLU A 362 -29.32 8.79 0.08
C GLU A 362 -28.74 7.87 1.15
N GLN A 363 -27.40 7.81 1.25
CA GLN A 363 -26.71 6.91 2.18
C GLN A 363 -26.22 7.61 3.45
N ASN A 364 -26.26 8.95 3.50
CA ASN A 364 -25.72 9.78 4.58
C ASN A 364 -24.27 9.41 4.96
N VAL A 365 -23.38 9.47 3.98
CA VAL A 365 -21.97 9.06 4.09
C VAL A 365 -21.02 10.24 3.88
N ALA A 366 -19.82 10.18 4.45
CA ALA A 366 -18.79 11.21 4.28
C ALA A 366 -17.91 10.99 3.04
N MET A 367 -17.98 9.81 2.43
CA MET A 367 -17.17 9.41 1.28
C MET A 367 -17.97 8.42 0.43
N VAL A 368 -17.95 8.63 -0.87
CA VAL A 368 -18.52 7.74 -1.88
C VAL A 368 -17.39 7.37 -2.82
N VAL A 369 -17.26 6.08 -3.15
CA VAL A 369 -16.31 5.60 -4.15
C VAL A 369 -17.07 4.93 -5.27
N GLY A 370 -16.81 5.38 -6.50
CA GLY A 370 -17.48 4.90 -7.70
C GLY A 370 -16.77 3.72 -8.36
N THR A 371 -17.51 3.02 -9.21
CA THR A 371 -16.99 2.02 -10.14
C THR A 371 -16.37 2.71 -11.36
N TYR A 372 -15.24 2.19 -11.87
CA TYR A 372 -14.62 2.69 -13.09
C TYR A 372 -14.31 1.55 -14.08
N GLN A 373 -14.04 1.91 -15.33
CA GLN A 373 -13.72 0.96 -16.39
C GLN A 373 -12.38 1.32 -17.01
N MET A 374 -11.48 0.35 -17.06
CA MET A 374 -10.19 0.49 -17.73
C MET A 374 -10.39 0.52 -19.24
N THR A 375 -9.87 1.55 -19.89
CA THR A 375 -9.92 1.69 -21.35
C THR A 375 -8.58 2.14 -21.93
N ASN A 376 -8.40 1.95 -23.24
CA ASN A 376 -7.32 2.62 -23.98
C ASN A 376 -7.73 4.07 -24.34
N ILE A 377 -6.86 4.82 -25.03
CA ILE A 377 -7.15 6.20 -25.47
C ILE A 377 -8.29 6.33 -26.50
N HIS A 378 -8.76 5.20 -27.05
CA HIS A 378 -9.91 5.13 -27.95
C HIS A 378 -11.20 4.68 -27.24
N LEU A 379 -11.15 4.56 -25.90
CA LEU A 379 -12.25 4.08 -25.05
C LEU A 379 -12.59 2.60 -25.23
N ASP A 380 -11.73 1.83 -25.91
CA ASP A 380 -11.90 0.39 -25.96
C ASP A 380 -11.56 -0.22 -24.59
N PRO A 381 -12.39 -1.12 -24.05
CA PRO A 381 -12.11 -1.77 -22.77
C PRO A 381 -10.79 -2.55 -22.81
N ILE A 382 -9.97 -2.39 -21.77
CA ILE A 382 -8.74 -3.17 -21.57
C ILE A 382 -8.83 -3.99 -20.29
N PRO A 383 -8.17 -5.17 -20.19
CA PRO A 383 -8.11 -5.94 -18.95
C PRO A 383 -7.58 -5.08 -17.78
N PRO A 384 -8.09 -5.26 -16.55
CA PRO A 384 -9.12 -6.22 -16.11
C PRO A 384 -10.58 -5.82 -16.45
N GLY A 385 -10.81 -4.68 -17.12
CA GLY A 385 -12.14 -4.19 -17.49
C GLY A 385 -12.74 -3.30 -16.40
N ILE A 386 -13.89 -3.71 -15.86
CA ILE A 386 -14.61 -2.95 -14.83
C ILE A 386 -14.02 -3.23 -13.45
N ILE A 387 -13.73 -2.17 -12.70
CA ILE A 387 -13.36 -2.20 -11.28
C ILE A 387 -14.56 -1.71 -10.47
N ASP A 388 -15.28 -2.64 -9.85
CA ASP A 388 -16.53 -2.37 -9.13
C ASP A 388 -16.42 -2.48 -7.61
N HIS A 389 -15.20 -2.63 -7.09
CA HIS A 389 -14.89 -2.64 -5.66
C HIS A 389 -15.79 -3.57 -4.83
N LYS A 390 -16.12 -4.76 -5.35
CA LYS A 390 -16.94 -5.77 -4.67
C LYS A 390 -16.42 -6.18 -3.30
N GLU A 391 -15.15 -5.96 -3.02
CA GLU A 391 -14.52 -6.15 -1.72
C GLU A 391 -15.00 -5.15 -0.65
N TRP A 392 -15.68 -4.06 -1.03
CA TRP A 392 -16.23 -3.08 -0.09
C TRP A 392 -17.70 -3.39 0.24
N THR A 393 -17.90 -4.33 1.15
CA THR A 393 -19.23 -4.75 1.58
C THR A 393 -19.86 -3.78 2.59
N PRO A 394 -21.21 -3.75 2.75
CA PRO A 394 -21.86 -3.00 3.82
C PRO A 394 -21.32 -3.35 5.23
N GLU A 395 -20.94 -4.60 5.43
CA GLU A 395 -20.47 -5.13 6.70
C GLU A 395 -19.05 -4.65 7.03
N ASN A 396 -18.14 -4.63 6.05
CA ASN A 396 -16.70 -4.45 6.32
C ASN A 396 -15.95 -3.51 5.37
N GLY A 397 -16.59 -2.99 4.32
CA GLY A 397 -15.92 -2.24 3.26
C GLY A 397 -15.13 -1.02 3.75
N ARG A 398 -15.67 -0.29 4.73
CA ARG A 398 -14.97 0.84 5.38
C ARG A 398 -13.69 0.45 6.13
N ASN A 399 -13.58 -0.78 6.63
CA ASN A 399 -12.34 -1.26 7.24
C ASN A 399 -11.37 -1.78 6.16
N ASN A 400 -11.92 -2.32 5.06
CA ASN A 400 -11.14 -2.86 3.96
C ASN A 400 -10.47 -1.75 3.15
N ALA A 401 -11.13 -0.61 2.96
CA ALA A 401 -10.55 0.58 2.32
C ALA A 401 -9.24 1.01 3.00
N LEU A 402 -9.15 0.92 4.32
CA LEU A 402 -7.98 1.37 5.11
C LEU A 402 -6.68 0.58 4.85
N ARG A 403 -6.75 -0.61 4.23
CA ARG A 403 -5.56 -1.44 3.97
C ARG A 403 -5.09 -1.41 2.52
N ILE A 404 -5.89 -0.89 1.58
CA ILE A 404 -5.58 -0.94 0.15
C ILE A 404 -4.95 0.38 -0.27
N ASN A 405 -3.63 0.40 -0.50
CA ASN A 405 -2.89 1.56 -1.03
C ASN A 405 -3.06 2.91 -0.31
N GLY A 406 -3.69 2.95 0.87
CA GLY A 406 -3.90 4.18 1.64
C GLY A 406 -5.15 4.89 1.15
#